data_AF-A0A1Q3LAK6-F1
#
_entry.id   AF-A0A1Q3LAK6-F1
#
_cell.length_a   1.000
_cell.length_b   1.000
_cell.length_c   1.000
_cell.angle_alpha   90.00
_cell.angle_beta   90.00
_cell.angle_gamma   90.00
#
_symmetry.space_group_name_H-M   'P 1'
#
loop_
_entity.id
_entity.type
_entity.pdbx_description
1 polymer ?
#
loop_
_entity_poly.entity_id
_entity_poly.type
_entity_poly.pdbx_seq_one_letter_code
_entity_poly.pdbx_strand_id
1 'polypeptide(L)'
;MPLRAATELDTAALTASVPLAEARAIAREADAAGPASARRPRAAILLLIVAMFGLTLTLFAPMSVRMLSGRPDAADIAFAVIGILIPLGMLAVPVWIAARWLAEDRRRVRLRGFAAANGWTYRLWAPSGGAVGAAFEAGGDENLFDVLRTADQGAEFGRYKSVTGTGRSRTVKTTEYVTFSVPAELPHIVLDSRANDGPFGRSNLVLDPVRDQRLKLEGDFDRSFRMYCPTGYEADALYLLPPDIMQSLLTHARALDVELMGSTVRLYAPQGIITTDGDSWRRLLDTVDSIRDMARQWAQWRDDRLMPENAVGSFPGARPLGVARQGRRLRNRFPWFAFVFGLVGLVVWLISVISEDSEGIAGWLGS
;
A
#
# COMPACT_ATOMS: atom_id res chain seq x y z
N MET A 1 20.39 8.75 18.48
CA MET A 1 20.36 7.71 19.54
C MET A 1 19.93 6.45 18.82
N PRO A 2 20.61 5.30 18.98
CA PRO A 2 20.14 4.07 18.33
C PRO A 2 18.70 3.82 18.79
N LEU A 3 17.84 3.34 17.88
CA LEU A 3 16.60 2.70 18.33
C LEU A 3 17.01 1.68 19.41
N ARG A 4 16.19 1.48 20.46
CA ARG A 4 16.46 0.42 21.46
C ARG A 4 17.00 -0.81 20.74
N ALA A 5 18.17 -1.30 21.17
CA ALA A 5 18.83 -2.41 20.48
C ALA A 5 17.81 -3.52 20.21
N ALA A 6 17.84 -4.18 19.05
CA ALA A 6 16.83 -5.18 18.69
C ALA A 6 16.68 -6.31 19.73
N THR A 7 17.70 -6.51 20.57
CA THR A 7 17.73 -7.40 21.74
C THR A 7 16.88 -6.94 22.94
N GLU A 8 16.54 -5.65 23.06
CA GLU A 8 15.68 -5.09 24.12
C GLU A 8 14.20 -4.95 23.71
N LEU A 9 13.86 -5.36 22.48
CA LEU A 9 12.50 -5.24 21.96
C LEU A 9 11.54 -6.22 22.69
N ASP A 10 10.58 -5.68 23.45
CA ASP A 10 9.53 -6.48 24.06
C ASP A 10 8.51 -6.88 23.00
N THR A 11 8.46 -8.19 22.71
CA THR A 11 7.59 -8.78 21.69
C THR A 11 6.48 -9.64 22.28
N ALA A 12 6.37 -9.74 23.62
CA ALA A 12 5.42 -10.63 24.28
C ALA A 12 3.96 -10.32 23.91
N ALA A 13 3.65 -9.04 23.76
CA ALA A 13 2.32 -8.59 23.34
C ALA A 13 1.92 -9.07 21.93
N LEU A 14 2.88 -9.40 21.05
CA LEU A 14 2.60 -9.82 19.67
C LEU A 14 1.99 -11.23 19.58
N THR A 15 2.28 -12.09 20.55
CA THR A 15 1.78 -13.48 20.60
C THR A 15 0.72 -13.71 21.67
N ALA A 16 0.48 -12.72 22.53
CA ALA A 16 -0.52 -12.77 23.60
C ALA A 16 -1.91 -13.23 23.11
N SER A 17 -2.61 -13.96 23.97
CA SER A 17 -4.00 -14.33 23.74
C SER A 17 -4.87 -13.07 23.85
N VAL A 18 -5.77 -12.89 22.88
CA VAL A 18 -6.64 -11.71 22.82
C VAL A 18 -8.10 -12.14 23.01
N PRO A 19 -8.73 -11.74 24.13
CA PRO A 19 -10.15 -11.96 24.39
C PRO A 19 -11.03 -11.37 23.29
N LEU A 20 -12.18 -12.00 23.04
CA LEU A 20 -13.14 -11.54 22.04
C LEU A 20 -13.67 -10.12 22.36
N ALA A 21 -13.79 -9.78 23.64
CA ALA A 21 -14.24 -8.46 24.07
C ALA A 21 -13.29 -7.35 23.61
N GLU A 22 -11.98 -7.53 23.78
CA GLU A 22 -10.96 -6.57 23.34
C GLU A 22 -10.90 -6.44 21.83
N ALA A 23 -10.96 -7.57 21.11
CA ALA A 23 -11.02 -7.57 19.65
C ALA A 23 -12.27 -6.81 19.13
N ARG A 24 -13.42 -6.95 19.79
CA ARG A 24 -14.63 -6.18 19.44
C ARG A 24 -14.50 -4.71 19.79
N ALA A 25 -13.83 -4.37 20.89
CA ALA A 25 -13.60 -2.98 21.29
C ALA A 25 -12.75 -2.24 20.26
N ILE A 26 -11.62 -2.84 19.84
CA ILE A 26 -10.75 -2.22 18.83
C ILE A 26 -11.42 -2.13 17.46
N ALA A 27 -12.31 -3.07 17.12
CA ALA A 27 -13.08 -3.01 15.89
C ALA A 27 -14.02 -1.79 15.86
N ARG A 28 -14.70 -1.52 16.98
CA ARG A 28 -15.58 -0.34 17.13
C ARG A 28 -14.79 0.96 17.05
N GLU A 29 -13.64 1.00 17.71
CA GLU A 29 -12.74 2.16 17.67
C GLU A 29 -12.22 2.41 16.25
N ALA A 30 -11.87 1.36 15.50
CA ALA A 30 -11.45 1.49 14.11
C ALA A 30 -12.58 1.99 13.19
N ASP A 31 -13.80 1.50 13.38
CA ASP A 31 -14.99 1.95 12.64
C ASP A 31 -15.34 3.42 12.94
N ALA A 32 -15.03 3.90 14.16
CA ALA A 32 -15.24 5.27 14.60
C ALA A 32 -14.14 6.23 14.15
N ALA A 33 -12.88 5.79 14.15
CA ALA A 33 -11.73 6.61 13.79
C ALA A 33 -11.53 6.75 12.27
N GLY A 34 -11.81 5.69 11.50
CA GLY A 34 -11.55 5.66 10.06
C GLY A 34 -12.66 6.24 9.18
N PRO A 35 -12.39 6.44 7.87
CA PRO A 35 -13.38 6.91 6.92
C PRO A 35 -14.51 5.89 6.73
N ALA A 36 -15.69 6.36 6.32
CA ALA A 36 -16.84 5.50 6.07
C ALA A 36 -16.55 4.38 5.04
N SER A 37 -15.66 4.65 4.07
CA SER A 37 -15.21 3.69 3.06
C SER A 37 -14.42 2.50 3.64
N ALA A 38 -13.84 2.64 4.83
CA ALA A 38 -13.10 1.57 5.52
C ALA A 38 -13.99 0.71 6.43
N ARG A 39 -15.25 1.10 6.64
CA ARG A 39 -16.19 0.38 7.51
C ARG A 39 -16.58 -0.96 6.90
N ARG A 40 -16.67 -1.99 7.74
CA ARG A 40 -17.04 -3.34 7.32
C ARG A 40 -18.51 -3.37 6.86
N PRO A 41 -18.84 -3.96 5.70
CA PRO A 41 -20.20 -3.98 5.15
C PRO A 41 -21.09 -5.03 5.82
N ARG A 42 -21.17 -5.00 7.16
CA ARG A 42 -21.88 -6.01 7.98
C ARG A 42 -23.34 -6.17 7.56
N ALA A 43 -24.05 -5.06 7.31
CA ALA A 43 -25.43 -5.07 6.87
C ALA A 43 -25.61 -5.70 5.48
N ALA A 44 -24.72 -5.41 4.53
CA ALA A 44 -24.79 -6.00 3.19
C ALA A 44 -24.52 -7.52 3.21
N ILE A 45 -23.57 -7.99 4.04
CA ILE A 45 -23.34 -9.42 4.22
C ILE A 45 -24.56 -10.09 4.87
N LEU A 46 -25.16 -9.47 5.89
CA LEU A 46 -26.37 -10.00 6.52
C LEU A 46 -27.53 -10.08 5.51
N LEU A 47 -27.77 -9.01 4.74
CA LEU A 47 -28.79 -8.98 3.70
C LEU A 47 -28.54 -10.07 2.63
N LEU A 48 -27.28 -10.25 2.23
CA LEU A 48 -26.88 -11.32 1.31
C LEU A 48 -27.25 -12.69 1.89
N ILE A 49 -26.89 -12.96 3.16
CA ILE A 49 -27.21 -14.23 3.85
C ILE A 49 -28.72 -14.44 3.92
N VAL A 50 -29.49 -13.42 4.29
CA VAL A 50 -30.95 -13.49 4.40
C VAL A 50 -31.60 -13.75 3.04
N ALA A 51 -31.18 -13.03 2.00
CA ALA A 51 -31.68 -13.23 0.63
C ALA A 51 -31.35 -14.64 0.12
N MET A 52 -30.12 -15.10 0.37
CA MET A 52 -29.63 -16.44 0.05
C MET A 52 -30.46 -17.54 0.74
N PHE A 53 -30.75 -17.36 2.03
CA PHE A 53 -31.55 -18.31 2.80
C PHE A 53 -33.02 -18.30 2.34
N GLY A 54 -33.59 -17.12 2.07
CA GLY A 54 -34.94 -16.99 1.54
C GLY A 54 -35.09 -17.62 0.15
N LEU A 55 -34.09 -17.46 -0.72
CA LEU A 55 -34.07 -18.12 -2.03
C LEU A 55 -34.06 -19.64 -1.87
N THR A 56 -33.20 -20.16 -1.00
CA THR A 56 -33.16 -21.59 -0.66
C THR A 56 -34.54 -22.06 -0.18
N LEU A 57 -35.12 -21.41 0.82
CA LEU A 57 -36.44 -21.78 1.35
C LEU A 57 -37.52 -21.78 0.26
N THR A 58 -37.51 -20.80 -0.63
CA THR A 58 -38.46 -20.68 -1.76
C THR A 58 -38.31 -21.84 -2.75
N LEU A 59 -37.08 -22.17 -3.13
CA LEU A 59 -36.80 -23.26 -4.08
C LEU A 59 -37.17 -24.64 -3.53
N PHE A 60 -37.07 -24.85 -2.21
CA PHE A 60 -37.34 -26.13 -1.56
C PHE A 60 -38.75 -26.24 -0.92
N ALA A 61 -39.51 -25.15 -0.80
CA ALA A 61 -40.86 -25.12 -0.24
C ALA A 61 -41.88 -26.11 -0.88
N PRO A 62 -42.07 -26.15 -2.22
CA PRO A 62 -43.05 -27.07 -2.83
C PRO A 62 -42.71 -28.54 -2.55
N MET A 63 -41.44 -28.81 -2.30
CA MET A 63 -40.92 -30.13 -2.04
C MET A 63 -41.07 -30.55 -0.59
N SER A 64 -40.93 -29.61 0.35
CA SER A 64 -41.29 -29.83 1.76
C SER A 64 -42.75 -30.27 1.87
N VAL A 65 -43.66 -29.64 1.11
CA VAL A 65 -45.08 -30.03 1.07
C VAL A 65 -45.27 -31.47 0.57
N ARG A 66 -44.53 -31.89 -0.48
CA ARG A 66 -44.58 -33.26 -1.01
C ARG A 66 -44.07 -34.29 0.00
N MET A 67 -42.97 -33.99 0.71
CA MET A 67 -42.47 -34.87 1.78
C MET A 67 -43.49 -35.07 2.91
N LEU A 68 -44.20 -34.01 3.32
CA LEU A 68 -45.25 -34.12 4.34
C LEU A 68 -46.50 -34.92 3.87
N SER A 69 -46.72 -35.04 2.56
CA SER A 69 -47.86 -35.78 1.99
C SER A 69 -47.71 -37.31 1.98
N GLY A 70 -46.55 -37.85 2.39
CA GLY A 70 -46.45 -39.22 2.94
C GLY A 70 -45.81 -40.31 2.09
N ARG A 71 -45.22 -40.03 0.91
CA ARG A 71 -44.42 -41.01 0.15
C ARG A 71 -43.26 -40.34 -0.62
N PRO A 72 -42.17 -39.94 0.06
CA PRO A 72 -41.00 -39.41 -0.61
C PRO A 72 -40.30 -40.49 -1.43
N ASP A 73 -39.90 -40.17 -2.66
CA ASP A 73 -39.05 -41.03 -3.49
C ASP A 73 -37.55 -40.73 -3.29
N ALA A 74 -36.68 -41.45 -4.01
CA ALA A 74 -35.23 -41.25 -3.90
C ALA A 74 -34.77 -39.86 -4.38
N ALA A 75 -35.46 -39.28 -5.37
CA ALA A 75 -35.19 -37.92 -5.81
C ALA A 75 -35.57 -36.94 -4.68
N ASP A 76 -36.68 -37.21 -3.98
CA ASP A 76 -37.13 -36.37 -2.89
C ASP A 76 -36.08 -36.22 -1.78
N ILE A 77 -35.47 -37.34 -1.41
CA ILE A 77 -34.41 -37.39 -0.41
C ILE A 77 -33.14 -36.69 -0.91
N ALA A 78 -32.72 -36.93 -2.16
CA ALA A 78 -31.52 -36.34 -2.72
C ALA A 78 -31.58 -34.81 -2.74
N PHE A 79 -32.71 -34.25 -3.18
CA PHE A 79 -32.93 -32.80 -3.19
C PHE A 79 -33.07 -32.23 -1.78
N ALA A 80 -33.69 -32.93 -0.82
CA ALA A 80 -33.73 -32.47 0.58
C ALA A 80 -32.31 -32.37 1.17
N VAL A 81 -31.44 -33.34 0.89
CA VAL A 81 -30.02 -33.29 1.26
C VAL A 81 -29.33 -32.09 0.60
N ILE A 82 -29.54 -31.86 -0.70
CA ILE A 82 -28.99 -30.69 -1.40
C ILE A 82 -29.50 -29.38 -0.77
N GLY A 83 -30.79 -29.31 -0.42
CA GLY A 83 -31.40 -28.15 0.23
C GLY A 83 -30.87 -27.84 1.62
N ILE A 84 -30.24 -28.81 2.29
CA ILE A 84 -29.51 -28.62 3.56
C ILE A 84 -28.03 -28.26 3.30
N LEU A 85 -27.39 -28.91 2.34
CA LEU A 85 -25.97 -28.71 2.04
C LEU A 85 -25.70 -27.32 1.44
N ILE A 86 -26.59 -26.81 0.59
CA ILE A 86 -26.50 -25.47 -0.01
C ILE A 86 -26.39 -24.37 1.07
N PRO A 87 -27.35 -24.20 2.00
CA PRO A 87 -27.26 -23.17 3.02
C PRO A 87 -26.08 -23.38 3.97
N LEU A 88 -25.71 -24.64 4.28
CA LEU A 88 -24.52 -24.92 5.08
C LEU A 88 -23.23 -24.46 4.38
N GLY A 89 -23.10 -24.74 3.08
CA GLY A 89 -21.99 -24.23 2.26
C GLY A 89 -21.99 -22.71 2.14
N MET A 90 -23.16 -22.09 2.06
CA MET A 90 -23.30 -20.63 1.99
C MET A 90 -22.90 -19.94 3.29
N LEU A 91 -23.04 -20.60 4.45
CA LEU A 91 -22.57 -20.10 5.74
C LEU A 91 -21.04 -20.14 5.87
N ALA A 92 -20.33 -20.95 5.08
CA ALA A 92 -18.88 -21.02 5.15
C ALA A 92 -18.20 -19.68 4.80
N VAL A 93 -18.72 -18.97 3.79
CA VAL A 93 -18.17 -17.67 3.34
C VAL A 93 -18.25 -16.59 4.41
N PRO A 94 -19.42 -16.26 5.01
CA PRO A 94 -19.51 -15.24 6.05
C PRO A 94 -18.77 -15.64 7.32
N VAL A 95 -18.73 -16.93 7.68
CA VAL A 95 -17.92 -17.42 8.81
C VAL A 95 -16.44 -17.19 8.53
N TRP A 96 -15.96 -17.49 7.32
CA TRP A 96 -14.58 -17.24 6.92
C TRP A 96 -14.24 -15.74 6.92
N ILE A 97 -15.13 -14.87 6.42
CA ILE A 97 -14.97 -13.41 6.48
C ILE A 97 -14.92 -12.93 7.93
N ALA A 98 -15.83 -13.40 8.78
CA ALA A 98 -15.88 -13.04 10.19
C ALA A 98 -14.62 -13.50 10.93
N ALA A 99 -14.10 -14.70 10.63
CA ALA A 99 -12.86 -15.21 11.19
C ALA A 99 -11.65 -14.36 10.76
N ARG A 100 -11.57 -13.97 9.47
CA ARG A 100 -10.55 -13.03 8.95
C ARG A 100 -10.59 -11.68 9.66
N TRP A 101 -11.79 -11.13 9.85
CA TRP A 101 -11.98 -9.85 10.55
C TRP A 101 -11.58 -9.94 12.01
N LEU A 102 -11.95 -11.02 12.70
CA LEU A 102 -11.56 -11.24 14.09
C LEU A 102 -10.04 -11.41 14.22
N ALA A 103 -9.41 -12.16 13.31
CA ALA A 103 -7.95 -12.29 13.27
C ALA A 103 -7.26 -10.93 13.11
N GLU A 104 -7.78 -10.07 12.22
CA GLU A 104 -7.29 -8.71 12.02
C GLU A 104 -7.48 -7.83 13.27
N ASP A 105 -8.62 -7.92 13.95
CA ASP A 105 -8.86 -7.17 15.19
C ASP A 105 -7.90 -7.61 16.30
N ARG A 106 -7.69 -8.93 16.45
CA ARG A 106 -6.69 -9.46 17.39
C ARG A 106 -5.28 -8.99 17.04
N ARG A 107 -4.93 -8.95 15.75
CA ARG A 107 -3.65 -8.40 15.27
C ARG A 107 -3.46 -6.96 15.72
N ARG A 108 -4.50 -6.12 15.62
CA ARG A 108 -4.46 -4.72 16.06
C ARG A 108 -4.30 -4.57 17.57
N VAL A 109 -4.97 -5.40 18.37
CA VAL A 109 -4.80 -5.39 19.84
C VAL A 109 -3.35 -5.72 20.20
N ARG A 110 -2.79 -6.76 19.58
CA ARG A 110 -1.39 -7.17 19.76
C ARG A 110 -0.40 -6.07 19.38
N LEU A 111 -0.61 -5.42 18.24
CA LEU A 111 0.22 -4.29 17.79
C LEU A 111 0.13 -3.09 18.74
N ARG A 112 -1.05 -2.78 19.25
CA ARG A 112 -1.25 -1.73 20.26
C ARG A 112 -0.49 -2.04 21.54
N GLY A 113 -0.59 -3.27 22.05
CA GLY A 113 0.14 -3.72 23.23
C GLY A 113 1.65 -3.70 23.01
N PHE A 114 2.11 -4.15 21.84
CA PHE A 114 3.51 -4.12 21.44
C PHE A 114 4.07 -2.70 21.38
N ALA A 115 3.33 -1.77 20.77
CA ALA A 115 3.71 -0.37 20.76
C ALA A 115 3.83 0.19 22.18
N ALA A 116 2.82 -0.04 23.03
CA ALA A 116 2.83 0.44 24.41
C ALA A 116 3.99 -0.14 25.24
N ALA A 117 4.28 -1.44 25.11
CA ALA A 117 5.37 -2.10 25.83
C ALA A 117 6.75 -1.52 25.49
N ASN A 118 6.92 -0.99 24.28
CA ASN A 118 8.16 -0.38 23.80
C ASN A 118 8.16 1.16 23.87
N GLY A 119 7.15 1.77 24.51
CA GLY A 119 7.03 3.23 24.62
C GLY A 119 6.70 3.92 23.29
N TRP A 120 6.14 3.19 22.33
CA TRP A 120 5.72 3.70 21.03
C TRP A 120 4.25 4.09 21.05
N THR A 121 3.85 4.92 20.08
CA THR A 121 2.44 5.25 19.87
C THR A 121 1.84 4.38 18.77
N TYR A 122 0.57 4.00 18.94
CA TYR A 122 -0.18 3.24 17.93
C TYR A 122 -1.49 3.95 17.60
N ARG A 123 -1.74 4.18 16.31
CA ARG A 123 -2.99 4.75 15.81
C ARG A 123 -3.63 3.80 14.81
N LEU A 124 -4.93 3.54 15.00
CA LEU A 124 -5.71 2.71 14.08
C LEU A 124 -5.82 3.35 12.70
N TRP A 125 -5.91 4.68 12.67
CA TRP A 125 -6.05 5.47 11.47
C TRP A 125 -5.42 6.84 11.65
N ALA A 126 -4.88 7.39 10.56
CA ALA A 126 -4.51 8.78 10.44
C ALA A 126 -4.70 9.24 8.97
N PRO A 127 -5.04 10.51 8.74
CA PRO A 127 -4.96 11.07 7.39
C PRO A 127 -3.51 11.02 6.92
N SER A 128 -3.27 10.76 5.63
CA SER A 128 -1.91 10.81 5.08
C SER A 128 -1.28 12.20 5.20
N GLY A 129 -2.10 13.26 5.26
CA GLY A 129 -1.66 14.63 5.43
C GLY A 129 -0.80 15.13 4.28
N GLY A 130 -0.96 14.57 3.08
CA GLY A 130 -0.10 14.87 1.93
C GLY A 130 1.26 14.17 1.99
N ALA A 131 1.32 12.97 2.59
CA ALA A 131 2.50 12.12 2.56
C ALA A 131 3.02 11.97 1.12
N VAL A 132 4.25 12.41 0.88
CA VAL A 132 4.89 12.39 -0.44
C VAL A 132 5.81 11.19 -0.53
N GLY A 133 5.70 10.37 -1.57
CA GLY A 133 6.65 9.30 -1.86
C GLY A 133 6.16 8.35 -2.94
N ALA A 134 7.01 7.42 -3.35
CA ALA A 134 6.84 6.53 -4.49
C ALA A 134 5.70 5.53 -4.35
N ALA A 135 5.32 5.16 -3.12
CA ALA A 135 4.16 4.33 -2.85
C ALA A 135 2.87 5.14 -2.66
N PHE A 136 2.96 6.46 -2.52
CA PHE A 136 1.83 7.35 -2.32
C PHE A 136 1.31 7.81 -3.69
N GLU A 137 0.14 7.29 -4.10
CA GLU A 137 -0.50 7.72 -5.35
C GLU A 137 -1.02 9.14 -5.19
N ALA A 138 -0.62 10.04 -6.09
CA ALA A 138 -1.22 11.35 -6.17
C ALA A 138 -2.69 11.23 -6.62
N GLY A 139 -3.64 11.52 -5.72
CA GLY A 139 -5.02 11.86 -6.11
C GLY A 139 -6.13 10.90 -5.67
N GLY A 140 -6.08 10.32 -4.45
CA GLY A 140 -7.19 9.54 -3.88
C GLY A 140 -7.47 9.84 -2.40
N ASP A 141 -8.45 9.13 -1.81
CA ASP A 141 -8.66 9.08 -0.34
C ASP A 141 -7.45 8.36 0.31
N GLU A 142 -6.39 9.11 0.59
CA GLU A 142 -5.15 8.59 1.15
C GLU A 142 -5.27 8.36 2.67
N ASN A 143 -5.22 7.10 3.08
CA ASN A 143 -5.46 6.71 4.46
C ASN A 143 -4.32 5.84 4.99
N LEU A 144 -3.78 6.24 6.15
CA LEU A 144 -2.81 5.46 6.90
C LEU A 144 -3.56 4.64 7.95
N PHE A 145 -3.20 3.37 8.09
CA PHE A 145 -3.79 2.43 9.03
C PHE A 145 -2.70 1.74 9.84
N ASP A 146 -3.02 1.41 11.10
CA ASP A 146 -2.10 0.73 12.02
C ASP A 146 -0.73 1.40 12.09
N VAL A 147 -0.73 2.70 12.36
CA VAL A 147 0.46 3.53 12.38
C VAL A 147 1.15 3.38 13.72
N LEU A 148 2.38 2.85 13.73
CA LEU A 148 3.27 2.81 14.89
C LEU A 148 4.31 3.92 14.74
N ARG A 149 4.57 4.69 15.81
CA ARG A 149 5.68 5.66 15.85
C ARG A 149 6.56 5.46 17.06
N THR A 150 7.87 5.40 16.84
CA THR A 150 8.87 5.32 17.90
C THR A 150 8.97 6.65 18.65
N ALA A 151 9.42 6.59 19.90
CA ALA A 151 9.60 7.79 20.73
C ALA A 151 10.85 8.60 20.35
N ASP A 152 11.90 7.93 19.84
CA ASP A 152 13.22 8.48 19.57
C ASP A 152 13.51 8.62 18.06
N GLN A 153 13.67 9.86 17.60
CA GLN A 153 14.01 10.20 16.21
C GLN A 153 13.10 9.53 15.14
N GLY A 154 11.81 9.36 15.44
CA GLY A 154 10.72 9.45 14.45
C GLY A 154 10.67 8.40 13.34
N ALA A 155 10.97 7.13 13.63
CA ALA A 155 10.56 6.06 12.71
C ALA A 155 9.04 5.88 12.81
N GLU A 156 8.37 5.90 11.67
CA GLU A 156 6.96 5.56 11.54
C GLU A 156 6.81 4.32 10.68
N PHE A 157 5.99 3.39 11.14
CA PHE A 157 5.61 2.18 10.44
C PHE A 157 4.10 2.22 10.22
N GLY A 158 3.60 1.78 9.07
CA GLY A 158 2.17 1.71 8.88
C GLY A 158 1.76 1.00 7.62
N ARG A 159 0.44 1.00 7.38
CA ARG A 159 -0.15 0.54 6.13
C ARG A 159 -0.79 1.71 5.43
N TYR A 160 -0.35 1.97 4.22
CA TYR A 160 -0.97 2.91 3.31
C TYR A 160 -1.96 2.17 2.43
N LYS A 161 -3.19 2.68 2.33
CA LYS A 161 -4.18 2.19 1.37
C LYS A 161 -4.43 3.26 0.32
N SER A 162 -4.04 2.97 -0.92
CA SER A 162 -4.49 3.74 -2.07
C SER A 162 -5.75 3.12 -2.66
N VAL A 163 -6.62 3.99 -3.15
CA VAL A 163 -7.79 3.63 -3.94
C VAL A 163 -7.56 4.19 -5.33
N THR A 164 -7.37 3.31 -6.31
CA THR A 164 -7.24 3.70 -7.71
C THR A 164 -8.52 3.38 -8.47
N GLY A 165 -8.90 4.24 -9.42
CA GLY A 165 -10.07 4.07 -10.29
C GLY A 165 -11.39 4.60 -9.72
N THR A 166 -12.41 4.69 -10.57
CA THR A 166 -13.74 5.20 -10.23
C THR A 166 -14.83 4.16 -10.47
N GLY A 167 -15.95 4.27 -9.74
CA GLY A 167 -17.13 3.41 -9.91
C GLY A 167 -16.85 1.92 -9.70
N ARG A 168 -17.21 1.09 -10.69
CA ARG A 168 -17.11 -0.38 -10.64
C ARG A 168 -15.69 -0.93 -10.82
N SER A 169 -14.74 -0.09 -11.22
CA SER A 169 -13.32 -0.46 -11.42
C SER A 169 -12.40 0.02 -10.28
N ARG A 170 -12.99 0.30 -9.12
CA ARG A 170 -12.27 0.73 -7.91
C ARG A 170 -11.40 -0.41 -7.38
N THR A 171 -10.09 -0.21 -7.36
CA THR A 171 -9.12 -1.16 -6.80
C THR A 171 -8.50 -0.57 -5.54
N VAL A 172 -8.48 -1.35 -4.45
CA VAL A 172 -7.80 -0.95 -3.21
C VAL A 172 -6.45 -1.65 -3.15
N LYS A 173 -5.37 -0.89 -3.22
CA LYS A 173 -4.01 -1.39 -3.03
C LYS A 173 -3.55 -1.06 -1.62
N THR A 174 -3.06 -2.06 -0.90
CA THR A 174 -2.43 -1.86 0.41
C THR A 174 -0.93 -2.05 0.26
N THR A 175 -0.17 -1.09 0.77
CA THR A 175 1.29 -1.12 0.83
C THR A 175 1.69 -0.83 2.27
N GLU A 176 2.58 -1.63 2.82
CA GLU A 176 3.17 -1.38 4.13
C GLU A 176 4.42 -0.54 3.96
N TYR A 177 4.68 0.36 4.91
CA TYR A 177 5.79 1.30 4.80
C TYR A 177 6.51 1.50 6.13
N VAL A 178 7.77 1.91 6.00
CA VAL A 178 8.57 2.52 7.07
C VAL A 178 9.06 3.86 6.57
N THR A 179 9.05 4.89 7.42
CA THR A 179 9.60 6.20 7.10
C THR A 179 10.39 6.75 8.27
N PHE A 180 11.51 7.40 7.99
CA PHE A 180 12.31 8.12 8.99
C PHE A 180 13.10 9.26 8.35
N SER A 181 13.43 10.25 9.16
CA SER A 181 14.17 11.43 8.71
C SER A 181 15.68 11.20 8.69
N VAL A 182 16.35 11.89 7.79
CA VAL A 182 17.82 11.91 7.65
C VAL A 182 18.33 13.35 7.67
N PRO A 183 19.59 13.59 8.08
CA PRO A 183 20.12 14.95 8.27
C PRO A 183 20.48 15.67 6.97
N ALA A 184 20.41 15.02 5.81
CA ALA A 184 20.70 15.57 4.50
C ALA A 184 19.43 15.72 3.65
N GLU A 185 19.37 16.72 2.78
CA GLU A 185 18.35 16.80 1.73
C GLU A 185 18.84 16.03 0.50
N LEU A 186 18.27 14.85 0.24
CA LEU A 186 18.72 13.93 -0.81
C LEU A 186 17.92 14.10 -2.11
N PRO A 187 18.55 13.87 -3.29
CA PRO A 187 17.82 13.77 -4.54
C PRO A 187 16.85 12.58 -4.53
N HIS A 188 15.83 12.63 -5.39
CA HIS A 188 14.82 11.59 -5.44
C HIS A 188 15.34 10.31 -6.11
N ILE A 189 15.88 9.38 -5.31
CA ILE A 189 16.38 8.08 -5.76
C ILE A 189 15.42 6.97 -5.31
N VAL A 190 15.10 6.04 -6.21
CA VAL A 190 14.29 4.86 -5.90
C VAL A 190 15.04 3.59 -6.25
N LEU A 191 15.09 2.66 -5.30
CA LEU A 191 15.57 1.30 -5.45
C LEU A 191 14.37 0.35 -5.37
N ASP A 192 13.88 -0.08 -6.51
CA ASP A 192 12.75 -1.00 -6.67
C ASP A 192 13.26 -2.44 -6.55
N SER A 193 12.86 -3.13 -5.48
CA SER A 193 13.30 -4.50 -5.22
C SER A 193 12.62 -5.46 -6.18
N ARG A 194 13.41 -6.35 -6.78
CA ARG A 194 12.85 -7.46 -7.57
C ARG A 194 12.31 -8.59 -6.70
N ALA A 195 12.73 -8.67 -5.43
CA ALA A 195 12.30 -9.74 -4.53
C ALA A 195 10.85 -9.58 -4.07
N ASN A 196 10.31 -8.36 -4.15
CA ASN A 196 8.91 -8.08 -3.82
C ASN A 196 8.05 -7.86 -5.07
N ASP A 197 8.54 -8.15 -6.28
CA ASP A 197 7.79 -8.04 -7.53
C ASP A 197 6.52 -8.93 -7.48
N GLY A 198 5.46 -8.47 -8.14
CA GLY A 198 4.23 -9.24 -8.32
C GLY A 198 4.38 -10.39 -9.33
N PRO A 199 3.28 -11.13 -9.59
CA PRO A 199 3.25 -12.18 -10.58
C PRO A 199 3.83 -11.73 -11.93
N PHE A 200 4.60 -12.60 -12.57
CA PHE A 200 5.29 -12.33 -13.85
C PHE A 200 6.36 -11.22 -13.77
N GLY A 201 6.91 -10.92 -12.59
CA GLY A 201 8.03 -9.98 -12.41
C GLY A 201 7.63 -8.50 -12.58
N ARG A 202 6.34 -8.22 -12.45
CA ARG A 202 5.80 -6.85 -12.53
C ARG A 202 6.13 -6.11 -11.24
N SER A 203 6.76 -4.94 -11.36
CA SER A 203 7.04 -4.07 -10.21
C SER A 203 5.77 -3.72 -9.45
N ASN A 204 5.89 -3.76 -8.12
CA ASN A 204 4.84 -3.31 -7.20
C ASN A 204 4.97 -1.82 -6.85
N LEU A 205 5.99 -1.14 -7.37
CA LEU A 205 6.12 0.31 -7.29
C LEU A 205 4.92 0.97 -7.96
N VAL A 206 4.36 1.98 -7.29
CA VAL A 206 3.27 2.79 -7.84
C VAL A 206 3.80 3.76 -8.91
N LEU A 207 5.02 4.30 -8.71
CA LEU A 207 5.68 5.10 -9.74
C LEU A 207 5.96 4.23 -10.98
N ASP A 208 5.80 4.85 -12.14
CA ASP A 208 6.31 4.35 -13.43
C ASP A 208 7.31 5.36 -13.99
N PRO A 209 8.55 5.41 -13.48
CA PRO A 209 9.56 6.35 -13.94
C PRO A 209 9.86 6.16 -15.43
N VAL A 210 10.18 7.26 -16.13
CA VAL A 210 10.65 7.17 -17.51
C VAL A 210 11.96 6.36 -17.61
N ARG A 211 12.17 5.66 -18.73
CA ARG A 211 13.24 4.65 -18.87
C ARG A 211 14.65 5.25 -18.83
N ASP A 212 14.82 6.49 -19.29
CA ASP A 212 16.07 7.24 -19.27
C ASP A 212 16.54 7.59 -17.86
N GLN A 213 15.66 7.47 -16.86
CA GLN A 213 15.99 7.66 -15.45
C GLN A 213 16.47 6.39 -14.76
N ARG A 214 16.52 5.26 -15.49
CA ARG A 214 17.05 4.00 -14.95
C ARG A 214 18.58 4.01 -15.00
N LEU A 215 19.20 3.88 -13.84
CA LEU A 215 20.64 3.66 -13.73
C LEU A 215 20.92 2.18 -13.49
N LYS A 216 21.73 1.56 -14.33
CA LYS A 216 22.21 0.19 -14.11
C LYS A 216 23.55 0.26 -13.37
N LEU A 217 23.59 -0.31 -12.18
CA LEU A 217 24.81 -0.46 -11.41
C LEU A 217 25.52 -1.77 -11.78
N GLU A 218 26.85 -1.77 -11.68
CA GLU A 218 27.67 -2.95 -11.96
C GLU A 218 27.49 -4.05 -10.90
N GLY A 219 27.88 -5.28 -11.26
CA GLY A 219 27.82 -6.44 -10.38
C GLY A 219 26.41 -7.01 -10.17
N ASP A 220 26.20 -7.68 -9.03
CA ASP A 220 24.95 -8.39 -8.72
C ASP A 220 23.80 -7.46 -8.27
N PHE A 221 24.06 -6.16 -8.11
CA PHE A 221 23.06 -5.24 -7.58
C PHE A 221 21.87 -5.05 -8.53
N ASP A 222 22.10 -4.88 -9.84
CA ASP A 222 21.01 -4.78 -10.84
C ASP A 222 20.18 -6.07 -10.97
N ARG A 223 20.64 -7.20 -10.40
CA ARG A 223 19.84 -8.44 -10.31
C ARG A 223 18.85 -8.40 -9.15
N SER A 224 19.11 -7.61 -8.12
CA SER A 224 18.25 -7.51 -6.93
C SER A 224 17.40 -6.24 -6.94
N PHE A 225 17.92 -5.12 -7.44
CA PHE A 225 17.26 -3.82 -7.43
C PHE A 225 17.23 -3.18 -8.81
N ARG A 226 16.12 -2.51 -9.17
CA ARG A 226 16.06 -1.56 -10.28
C ARG A 226 16.26 -0.17 -9.68
N MET A 227 17.30 0.54 -10.09
CA MET A 227 17.58 1.87 -9.57
C MET A 227 17.10 2.95 -10.54
N TYR A 228 16.45 3.97 -9.98
CA TYR A 228 15.98 5.15 -10.69
C TYR A 228 16.49 6.42 -10.01
N CYS A 229 16.94 7.39 -10.81
CA CYS A 229 17.35 8.71 -10.34
C CYS A 229 16.95 9.79 -11.36
N PRO A 230 16.90 11.07 -10.98
CA PRO A 230 16.67 12.17 -11.89
C PRO A 230 17.77 12.25 -12.94
N THR A 231 17.40 12.56 -14.18
CA THR A 231 18.38 12.76 -15.25
C THR A 231 19.37 13.85 -14.84
N GLY A 232 20.66 13.56 -14.98
CA GLY A 232 21.74 14.44 -14.55
C GLY A 232 22.15 14.27 -13.07
N TYR A 233 21.55 13.35 -12.30
CA TYR A 233 21.97 13.00 -10.92
C TYR A 233 22.65 11.62 -10.85
N GLU A 234 23.06 11.03 -11.97
CA GLU A 234 23.63 9.69 -12.02
C GLU A 234 24.91 9.59 -11.17
N ALA A 235 25.79 10.60 -11.26
CA ALA A 235 27.02 10.67 -10.46
C ALA A 235 26.73 10.83 -8.96
N ASP A 236 25.77 11.70 -8.59
CA ASP A 236 25.33 11.86 -7.21
C ASP A 236 24.77 10.55 -6.64
N ALA A 237 24.02 9.82 -7.46
CA ALA A 237 23.42 8.57 -7.07
C ALA A 237 24.47 7.46 -6.86
N LEU A 238 25.56 7.46 -7.62
CA LEU A 238 26.74 6.61 -7.38
C LEU A 238 27.49 7.00 -6.11
N TYR A 239 27.64 8.29 -5.83
CA TYR A 239 28.27 8.78 -4.61
C TYR A 239 27.47 8.43 -3.35
N LEU A 240 26.14 8.46 -3.44
CA LEU A 240 25.23 8.10 -2.34
C LEU A 240 25.11 6.58 -2.14
N LEU A 241 25.50 5.78 -3.14
CA LEU A 241 25.46 4.32 -3.11
C LEU A 241 26.85 3.71 -3.36
N PRO A 242 27.84 3.99 -2.48
CA PRO A 242 29.12 3.31 -2.56
C PRO A 242 28.96 1.79 -2.31
N PRO A 243 29.95 0.97 -2.69
CA PRO A 243 29.82 -0.49 -2.68
C PRO A 243 29.42 -1.10 -1.33
N ASP A 244 29.88 -0.54 -0.21
CA ASP A 244 29.50 -0.97 1.15
C ASP A 244 28.02 -0.73 1.45
N ILE A 245 27.48 0.41 1.02
CA ILE A 245 26.06 0.77 1.12
C ILE A 245 25.22 -0.18 0.27
N MET A 246 25.66 -0.50 -0.94
CA MET A 246 25.00 -1.48 -1.80
C MET A 246 24.95 -2.88 -1.16
N GLN A 247 26.05 -3.34 -0.55
CA GLN A 247 26.10 -4.64 0.14
C GLN A 247 25.19 -4.67 1.38
N SER A 248 25.15 -3.57 2.14
CA SER A 248 24.22 -3.42 3.26
C SER A 248 22.76 -3.55 2.80
N LEU A 249 22.39 -2.88 1.71
CA LEU A 249 21.04 -2.99 1.13
C LEU A 249 20.71 -4.42 0.65
N LEU A 250 21.67 -5.11 0.03
CA LEU A 250 21.52 -6.51 -0.38
C LEU A 250 21.35 -7.47 0.82
N THR A 251 21.94 -7.13 1.96
CA THR A 251 21.90 -7.95 3.17
C THR A 251 20.62 -7.70 3.97
N HIS A 252 20.24 -6.43 4.16
CA HIS A 252 19.20 -6.04 5.11
C HIS A 252 17.88 -5.64 4.44
N ALA A 253 17.93 -4.98 3.28
CA ALA A 253 16.77 -4.37 2.64
C ALA A 253 16.32 -5.08 1.35
N ARG A 254 16.86 -6.27 1.04
CA ARG A 254 16.63 -6.95 -0.25
C ARG A 254 15.16 -7.16 -0.59
N ALA A 255 14.30 -7.35 0.39
CA ALA A 255 12.86 -7.57 0.20
C ALA A 255 12.03 -6.28 0.18
N LEU A 256 12.66 -5.10 0.26
CA LEU A 256 12.01 -3.82 0.43
C LEU A 256 12.37 -2.89 -0.71
N ASP A 257 11.42 -2.11 -1.20
CA ASP A 257 11.75 -0.95 -2.03
C ASP A 257 12.31 0.14 -1.13
N VAL A 258 13.33 0.86 -1.57
CA VAL A 258 13.94 1.97 -0.82
C VAL A 258 13.80 3.25 -1.63
N GLU A 259 13.28 4.31 -1.00
CA GLU A 259 13.15 5.62 -1.60
C GLU A 259 13.87 6.66 -0.74
N LEU A 260 14.73 7.44 -1.38
CA LEU A 260 15.38 8.61 -0.82
C LEU A 260 14.72 9.84 -1.44
N MET A 261 14.16 10.74 -0.65
CA MET A 261 13.57 11.98 -1.18
C MET A 261 13.60 13.08 -0.12
N GLY A 262 14.34 14.16 -0.40
CA GLY A 262 14.53 15.25 0.55
C GLY A 262 15.18 14.73 1.83
N SER A 263 14.67 15.14 2.99
CA SER A 263 15.17 14.69 4.29
C SER A 263 14.53 13.41 4.81
N THR A 264 13.96 12.58 3.93
CA THR A 264 13.22 11.37 4.33
C THR A 264 13.65 10.14 3.54
N VAL A 265 13.84 9.04 4.25
CA VAL A 265 14.00 7.70 3.70
C VAL A 265 12.72 6.93 3.93
N ARG A 266 12.27 6.20 2.91
CA ARG A 266 11.08 5.35 2.96
C ARG A 266 11.40 3.94 2.49
N LEU A 267 10.83 2.97 3.16
CA LEU A 267 10.90 1.56 2.80
C LEU A 267 9.48 1.06 2.51
N TYR A 268 9.31 0.25 1.47
CA TYR A 268 8.00 -0.27 1.09
C TYR A 268 8.01 -1.78 0.88
N ALA A 269 6.88 -2.40 1.19
CA ALA A 269 6.59 -3.78 0.82
C ALA A 269 5.07 -3.95 0.59
N PRO A 270 4.64 -4.90 -0.26
CA PRO A 270 3.21 -5.22 -0.37
C PRO A 270 2.64 -5.73 0.95
N GLN A 271 3.44 -6.44 1.76
CA GLN A 271 3.09 -6.98 3.07
C GLN A 271 4.35 -7.44 3.81
N GLY A 272 4.25 -7.64 5.13
CA GLY A 272 5.27 -8.28 5.96
C GLY A 272 6.03 -7.35 6.91
N ILE A 273 5.84 -6.04 6.79
CA ILE A 273 6.39 -5.02 7.69
C ILE A 273 5.54 -4.97 8.98
N ILE A 274 4.20 -4.87 8.84
CA ILE A 274 3.29 -4.75 9.99
C ILE A 274 2.76 -6.14 10.36
N THR A 275 3.56 -6.86 11.13
CA THR A 275 3.33 -8.26 11.51
C THR A 275 3.21 -8.48 13.02
N THR A 276 2.76 -9.67 13.42
CA THR A 276 2.81 -10.16 14.81
C THR A 276 3.98 -11.11 15.06
N ASP A 277 4.90 -11.22 14.11
CA ASP A 277 6.15 -11.96 14.30
C ASP A 277 7.23 -11.06 14.91
N GLY A 278 7.70 -11.41 16.11
CA GLY A 278 8.71 -10.63 16.83
C GLY A 278 10.06 -10.61 16.14
N ASP A 279 10.47 -11.71 15.50
CA ASP A 279 11.76 -11.77 14.81
C ASP A 279 11.79 -10.91 13.55
N SER A 280 10.65 -10.81 12.85
CA SER A 280 10.50 -9.87 11.73
C SER A 280 10.65 -8.42 12.17
N TRP A 281 10.12 -8.04 13.34
CA TRP A 281 10.34 -6.70 13.90
C TRP A 281 11.81 -6.45 14.24
N ARG A 282 12.51 -7.42 14.83
CA ARG A 282 13.96 -7.28 15.12
C ARG A 282 14.76 -7.06 13.84
N ARG A 283 14.58 -7.92 12.83
CA ARG A 283 15.23 -7.78 11.52
C ARG A 283 14.91 -6.44 10.85
N LEU A 284 13.66 -5.99 10.95
CA LEU A 284 13.24 -4.71 10.38
C LEU A 284 13.93 -3.54 11.08
N LEU A 285 14.00 -3.55 12.41
CA LEU A 285 14.68 -2.50 13.17
C LEU A 285 16.19 -2.50 12.90
N ASP A 286 16.83 -3.67 12.84
CA ASP A 286 18.23 -3.81 12.43
C ASP A 286 18.47 -3.21 11.03
N THR A 287 17.53 -3.43 10.11
CA THR A 287 17.56 -2.84 8.77
C THR A 287 17.43 -1.32 8.82
N VAL A 288 16.49 -0.80 9.62
CA VAL A 288 16.28 0.65 9.78
C VAL A 288 17.51 1.30 10.40
N ASP A 289 18.10 0.72 11.46
CA ASP A 289 19.31 1.24 12.10
C ASP A 289 20.50 1.22 11.14
N SER A 290 20.66 0.12 10.38
CA SER A 290 21.68 0.03 9.34
C SER A 290 21.53 1.17 8.32
N ILE A 291 20.32 1.40 7.79
CA ILE A 291 20.09 2.49 6.82
C ILE A 291 20.24 3.88 7.47
N ARG A 292 19.89 4.05 8.74
CA ARG A 292 20.13 5.30 9.47
C ARG A 292 21.61 5.60 9.63
N ASP A 293 22.43 4.59 9.91
CA ASP A 293 23.87 4.75 10.02
C ASP A 293 24.50 5.05 8.67
N MET A 294 24.01 4.41 7.59
CA MET A 294 24.33 4.78 6.22
C MET A 294 23.96 6.23 5.92
N ALA A 295 22.81 6.70 6.39
CA ALA A 295 22.37 8.07 6.20
C ALA A 295 23.22 9.12 6.92
N ARG A 296 24.00 8.74 7.93
CA ARG A 296 25.01 9.64 8.52
C ARG A 296 26.15 9.92 7.55
N GLN A 297 26.51 8.95 6.70
CA GLN A 297 27.51 9.16 5.65
C GLN A 297 27.01 10.18 4.62
N TRP A 298 25.71 10.16 4.32
CA TRP A 298 25.09 11.14 3.42
C TRP A 298 25.01 12.55 4.00
N ALA A 299 25.22 12.74 5.30
CA ALA A 299 25.19 14.07 5.94
C ALA A 299 26.19 15.06 5.32
N GLN A 300 27.26 14.54 4.70
CA GLN A 300 28.29 15.34 4.03
C GLN A 300 27.96 15.68 2.58
N TRP A 301 26.99 14.99 1.95
CA TRP A 301 26.62 15.23 0.55
C TRP A 301 26.02 16.64 0.37
N ARG A 302 26.38 17.31 -0.72
CA ARG A 302 25.86 18.62 -1.11
C ARG A 302 25.68 18.66 -2.62
N ASP A 303 24.60 19.28 -3.08
CA ASP A 303 24.35 19.46 -4.51
C ASP A 303 25.22 20.60 -5.07
N ASP A 304 26.25 20.23 -5.84
CA ASP A 304 27.16 21.21 -6.45
C ASP A 304 26.45 22.17 -7.40
N ARG A 305 25.24 21.83 -7.89
CA ARG A 305 24.43 22.68 -8.79
C ARG A 305 23.81 23.88 -8.08
N LEU A 306 23.82 23.89 -6.75
CA LEU A 306 23.36 25.03 -5.95
C LEU A 306 24.49 26.03 -5.67
N MET A 307 25.72 25.72 -6.05
CA MET A 307 26.83 26.67 -5.95
C MET A 307 26.64 27.84 -6.93
N PRO A 308 26.80 29.09 -6.47
CA PRO A 308 26.93 30.22 -7.38
C PRO A 308 28.16 30.01 -8.28
N GLU A 309 28.06 30.29 -9.58
CA GLU A 309 29.18 30.17 -10.54
C GLU A 309 30.44 30.96 -10.10
N ASN A 310 30.26 31.98 -9.26
CA ASN A 310 31.32 32.86 -8.78
C ASN A 310 31.87 32.47 -7.39
N ALA A 311 31.46 31.34 -6.81
CA ALA A 311 31.85 30.90 -5.45
C ALA A 311 33.21 30.19 -5.38
N VAL A 312 34.18 30.61 -6.20
CA VAL A 312 35.55 30.10 -6.15
C VAL A 312 36.18 30.53 -4.81
N GLY A 313 36.37 29.57 -3.90
CA GLY A 313 36.96 29.81 -2.57
C GLY A 313 35.99 29.84 -1.39
N SER A 314 34.71 29.52 -1.57
CA SER A 314 33.78 29.38 -0.44
C SER A 314 34.19 28.21 0.49
N PHE A 315 34.17 28.46 1.80
CA PHE A 315 34.47 27.47 2.83
C PHE A 315 33.58 26.21 2.68
N PRO A 316 34.08 24.99 2.96
CA PRO A 316 33.32 23.74 2.86
C PRO A 316 31.99 23.74 3.64
N GLY A 317 31.88 24.56 4.69
CA GLY A 317 30.66 24.71 5.49
C GLY A 317 29.60 25.68 4.91
N ALA A 318 29.91 26.42 3.85
CA ALA A 318 29.03 27.42 3.25
C ALA A 318 28.20 26.89 2.06
N ARG A 319 28.27 25.58 1.76
CA ARG A 319 27.48 24.98 0.67
C ARG A 319 25.98 25.05 1.04
N PRO A 320 25.11 25.62 0.18
CA PRO A 320 23.69 25.67 0.44
C PRO A 320 23.11 24.26 0.63
N LEU A 321 22.24 24.12 1.62
CA LEU A 321 21.46 22.90 1.81
C LEU A 321 20.40 22.81 0.72
N GLY A 322 20.19 21.60 0.22
CA GLY A 322 19.08 21.27 -0.64
C GLY A 322 19.45 20.53 -1.91
N VAL A 323 18.44 20.39 -2.77
CA VAL A 323 18.53 19.72 -4.06
C VAL A 323 17.97 20.65 -5.13
N ALA A 324 18.69 20.82 -6.24
CA ALA A 324 18.22 21.60 -7.37
C ALA A 324 16.91 21.04 -7.93
N ARG A 325 16.11 21.89 -8.61
CA ARG A 325 14.73 21.55 -8.99
C ARG A 325 14.62 20.22 -9.75
N GLN A 326 15.57 19.93 -10.63
CA GLN A 326 15.58 18.72 -11.44
C GLN A 326 15.82 17.45 -10.61
N GLY A 327 16.52 17.53 -9.47
CA GLY A 327 16.78 16.38 -8.59
C GLY A 327 15.66 16.07 -7.61
N ARG A 328 14.69 16.96 -7.45
CA ARG A 328 13.66 16.84 -6.41
C ARG A 328 12.62 15.76 -6.69
N ARG A 329 12.38 15.41 -7.96
CA ARG A 329 11.40 14.37 -8.32
C ARG A 329 11.76 13.60 -9.58
N LEU A 330 11.54 12.28 -9.56
CA LEU A 330 11.47 11.46 -10.76
C LEU A 330 10.31 11.92 -11.66
N ARG A 331 10.51 11.82 -12.98
CA ARG A 331 9.45 12.06 -13.95
C ARG A 331 8.73 10.74 -14.18
N ASN A 332 7.41 10.75 -14.02
CA ASN A 332 6.59 9.60 -14.36
C ASN A 332 6.28 9.61 -15.86
N ARG A 333 6.12 8.41 -16.41
CA ARG A 333 5.58 8.23 -17.76
C ARG A 333 4.17 8.81 -17.82
N PHE A 334 3.98 9.79 -18.68
CA PHE A 334 2.65 10.31 -18.97
C PHE A 334 1.92 9.29 -19.86
N PRO A 335 0.73 8.79 -19.49
CA PRO A 335 -0.01 7.81 -20.28
C PRO A 335 -0.70 8.53 -21.46
N TRP A 336 0.08 9.05 -22.40
CA TRP A 336 -0.41 9.82 -23.55
C TRP A 336 -1.46 9.05 -24.37
N PHE A 337 -1.37 7.72 -24.40
CA PHE A 337 -2.38 6.85 -25.01
C PHE A 337 -3.77 7.05 -24.40
N ALA A 338 -3.90 7.24 -23.09
CA ALA A 338 -5.18 7.51 -22.45
C ALA A 338 -5.76 8.86 -22.90
N PHE A 339 -4.91 9.85 -23.15
CA PHE A 339 -5.34 11.14 -23.72
C PHE A 339 -5.77 10.98 -25.18
N VAL A 340 -5.05 10.20 -25.98
CA VAL A 340 -5.42 9.93 -27.38
C VAL A 340 -6.71 9.14 -27.47
N PHE A 341 -6.87 8.06 -26.70
CA PHE A 341 -8.13 7.31 -26.64
C PHE A 341 -9.27 8.16 -26.07
N GLY A 342 -9.00 9.02 -25.09
CA GLY A 342 -9.96 10.00 -24.58
C GLY A 342 -10.39 11.00 -25.65
N LEU A 343 -9.45 11.53 -26.44
CA LEU A 343 -9.71 12.45 -27.54
C LEU A 343 -10.48 11.76 -28.68
N VAL A 344 -10.11 10.54 -29.04
CA VAL A 344 -10.84 9.72 -30.03
C VAL A 344 -12.25 9.43 -29.54
N GLY A 345 -12.42 9.06 -28.26
CA GLY A 345 -13.72 8.85 -27.64
C GLY A 345 -14.58 10.13 -27.65
N LEU A 346 -13.99 11.28 -27.36
CA LEU A 346 -14.65 12.58 -27.43
C LEU A 346 -15.10 12.91 -28.86
N VAL A 347 -14.24 12.66 -29.87
CA VAL A 347 -14.56 12.87 -31.28
C VAL A 347 -15.70 11.97 -31.73
N VAL A 348 -15.65 10.67 -31.38
CA VAL A 348 -16.73 9.71 -31.69
C VAL A 348 -18.04 10.14 -31.03
N TRP A 349 -18.00 10.59 -29.77
CA TRP A 349 -19.17 11.09 -29.06
C TRP A 349 -19.74 12.35 -29.73
N LEU A 350 -18.90 13.32 -30.11
CA LEU A 350 -19.31 14.52 -30.84
C LEU A 350 -19.95 14.19 -32.19
N ILE A 351 -19.37 13.25 -32.95
CA ILE A 351 -19.96 12.78 -34.22
C ILE A 351 -21.33 12.16 -33.99
N SER A 352 -21.49 11.35 -32.94
CA SER A 352 -22.78 10.74 -32.58
C SER A 352 -23.86 11.79 -32.27
N VAL A 353 -23.52 12.81 -31.46
CA VAL A 353 -24.44 13.89 -31.10
C VAL A 353 -24.84 14.71 -32.33
N ILE A 354 -23.89 15.04 -33.21
CA ILE A 354 -24.16 15.78 -34.44
C ILE A 354 -25.00 14.95 -35.43
N SER A 355 -24.79 13.63 -35.48
CA SER A 355 -25.60 12.75 -36.33
C SER A 355 -27.06 12.63 -35.85
N GLU A 356 -27.30 12.62 -34.54
CA GLU A 356 -28.66 12.64 -33.97
C GLU A 356 -29.41 13.95 -34.32
N ASP A 357 -28.73 15.09 -34.30
CA ASP A 357 -29.31 16.37 -34.71
C ASP A 357 -29.59 16.46 -36.22
N SER A 358 -28.81 15.75 -37.05
CA SER A 358 -28.98 15.77 -38.50
C SER A 358 -30.22 14.99 -38.99
N GLU A 359 -30.67 13.97 -38.26
CA GLU A 359 -31.94 13.27 -38.54
C GLU A 359 -33.16 14.11 -38.12
N GLY A 360 -33.02 14.96 -37.09
CA GLY A 360 -34.06 15.90 -36.67
C GLY A 360 -34.32 17.03 -37.67
N ILE A 361 -33.29 17.49 -38.38
CA ILE A 361 -33.42 18.57 -39.39
C ILE A 361 -33.97 18.04 -40.72
N ALA A 362 -33.68 16.79 -41.10
CA ALA A 362 -34.27 16.16 -42.29
C ALA A 362 -35.79 15.94 -42.17
N GLY A 363 -36.30 15.72 -40.95
CA GLY A 363 -37.73 15.59 -40.67
C GLY A 363 -38.53 16.90 -40.79
N TRP A 364 -37.88 18.06 -40.71
CA TRP A 364 -38.55 19.38 -40.77
C TRP A 364 -38.60 20.00 -42.18
N LEU A 365 -37.77 19.52 -43.11
CA LEU A 365 -37.76 19.95 -44.51
C LEU A 365 -38.57 19.00 -45.44
N GLY A 366 -39.13 17.93 -44.88
CA GLY A 366 -39.89 16.90 -45.60
C GLY A 366 -41.39 16.86 -45.29
N SER A 367 -41.95 17.85 -44.58
CA SER A 367 -43.38 17.95 -44.25
C SER A 367 -44.06 19.15 -44.89
#